data_AF-A0A6L8QCF9-F1
#
_entry.id   AF-A0A6L8QCF9-F1
#
_cell.length_a   1.000
_cell.length_b   1.000
_cell.length_c   1.000
_cell.angle_alpha   90.00
_cell.angle_beta   90.00
_cell.angle_gamma   90.00
#
_symmetry.space_group_name_H-M   'P 1'
#
loop_
_entity.id
_entity.type
_entity.pdbx_description
1 polymer ?
#
loop_
_entity_poly.entity_id
_entity_poly.type
_entity_poly.pdbx_seq_one_letter_code
_entity_poly.pdbx_strand_id
1 'polypeptide(L)'
;MPKLDLGPIGLLPASAAAQGIFQPEKDSGFDLVEGEHVPTDDAITKAAHEILTRRNPTLFPGPMIVWGWTEETDRKAELAMDLVKEVPGMNVITMPDYRPIYPKIDPETVINPCHPNLTIQHNKIESCILIGIHCHFANITLKMIRANTNCYTMAFCAYDGHEDALLSLRDLDGSKLKRVTEAVRKAKKDGVEPWAYTKEGKEELEEIAARKKAEAAPAKEDTVLFMGELEQGLDEHAE
;
A
#
# COMPACT_ATOMS: atom_id res chain seq x y z
N MET A 1 -24.30 -10.93 1.22
CA MET A 1 -23.72 -10.19 0.07
C MET A 1 -22.89 -9.09 0.69
N PRO A 2 -21.64 -8.86 0.23
CA PRO A 2 -20.81 -7.80 0.78
C PRO A 2 -21.54 -6.45 0.69
N LYS A 3 -21.36 -5.60 1.70
CA LYS A 3 -21.95 -4.25 1.72
C LYS A 3 -21.11 -3.26 0.91
N LEU A 4 -19.84 -3.59 0.68
CA LEU A 4 -18.93 -2.81 -0.13
C LEU A 4 -18.41 -3.65 -1.30
N ASP A 5 -18.67 -3.20 -2.52
CA ASP A 5 -18.26 -3.89 -3.74
C ASP A 5 -16.83 -3.53 -4.16
N LEU A 6 -16.17 -4.50 -4.81
CA LEU A 6 -14.91 -4.25 -5.52
C LEU A 6 -15.18 -3.34 -6.72
N GLY A 7 -14.36 -2.30 -6.88
CA GLY A 7 -14.52 -1.32 -7.97
C GLY A 7 -14.12 -1.85 -9.36
N PRO A 8 -14.13 -0.97 -10.38
CA PRO A 8 -14.48 0.45 -10.31
C PRO A 8 -15.99 0.67 -10.15
N ILE A 9 -16.39 1.53 -9.21
CA ILE A 9 -17.81 1.86 -8.97
C ILE A 9 -18.29 3.03 -9.86
N GLY A 10 -17.35 3.84 -10.38
CA GLY A 10 -17.64 5.01 -11.20
C GLY A 10 -17.05 6.29 -10.62
N LEU A 11 -17.33 7.43 -11.27
CA LEU A 11 -16.62 8.70 -11.03
C LEU A 11 -16.69 9.22 -9.58
N LEU A 12 -17.83 9.02 -8.90
CA LEU A 12 -18.10 9.53 -7.55
C LEU A 12 -18.86 8.48 -6.74
N PRO A 13 -18.18 7.44 -6.20
CA PRO A 13 -18.84 6.47 -5.34
C PRO A 13 -19.33 7.16 -4.06
N ALA A 14 -20.52 6.76 -3.58
CA ALA A 14 -20.96 7.13 -2.24
C ALA A 14 -19.91 6.70 -1.21
N SER A 15 -19.69 7.49 -0.15
CA SER A 15 -18.84 7.03 0.95
C SER A 15 -19.46 5.80 1.60
N ALA A 16 -18.64 4.94 2.18
CA ALA A 16 -19.15 3.79 2.92
C ALA A 16 -20.03 4.24 4.10
N ALA A 17 -19.66 5.33 4.79
CA ALA A 17 -20.49 5.95 5.84
C ALA A 17 -21.88 6.38 5.35
N ALA A 18 -21.99 6.95 4.14
CA ALA A 18 -23.29 7.32 3.56
C ALA A 18 -24.17 6.10 3.22
N GLN A 19 -23.57 4.92 3.13
CA GLN A 19 -24.23 3.64 2.92
C GLN A 19 -24.52 2.91 4.25
N GLY A 20 -24.28 3.57 5.40
CA GLY A 20 -24.51 3.01 6.73
C GLY A 20 -23.42 2.05 7.21
N ILE A 21 -22.24 2.05 6.57
CA ILE A 21 -21.08 1.27 7.00
C ILE A 21 -20.26 2.11 7.97
N PHE A 22 -20.07 1.60 9.18
CA PHE A 22 -19.27 2.23 10.21
C PHE A 22 -18.24 1.26 10.75
N GLN A 23 -17.16 1.80 11.29
CA GLN A 23 -16.19 1.01 12.04
C GLN A 23 -16.88 0.33 13.22
N PRO A 24 -16.42 -0.87 13.63
CA PRO A 24 -16.90 -1.50 14.85
C PRO A 24 -16.64 -0.60 16.07
N GLU A 25 -17.05 -1.00 17.27
CA GLU A 25 -16.66 -0.27 18.48
C GLU A 25 -15.20 -0.57 18.84
N LYS A 26 -14.53 0.37 19.51
CA LYS A 26 -13.17 0.16 20.00
C LYS A 26 -13.19 -1.00 21.01
N ASP A 27 -12.16 -1.83 20.99
CA ASP A 27 -12.00 -2.99 21.88
C ASP A 27 -13.11 -4.07 21.74
N SER A 28 -13.93 -4.02 20.69
CA SER A 28 -14.97 -5.02 20.42
C SER A 28 -14.43 -6.39 19.99
N GLY A 29 -13.17 -6.46 19.54
CA GLY A 29 -12.59 -7.67 18.93
C GLY A 29 -13.04 -7.91 17.48
N PHE A 30 -13.66 -6.91 16.86
CA PHE A 30 -14.08 -6.94 15.45
C PHE A 30 -13.30 -5.89 14.64
N ASP A 31 -13.14 -6.20 13.37
CA ASP A 31 -12.59 -5.36 12.31
C ASP A 31 -13.59 -5.32 11.14
N LEU A 32 -13.30 -4.53 10.11
CA LEU A 32 -14.21 -4.39 8.96
C LEU A 32 -13.70 -5.21 7.78
N VAL A 33 -14.56 -6.04 7.19
CA VAL A 33 -14.32 -6.76 5.94
C VAL A 33 -15.53 -6.56 5.04
N GLU A 34 -15.33 -5.96 3.87
CA GLU A 34 -16.31 -5.77 2.81
C GLU A 34 -17.61 -5.10 3.33
N GLY A 35 -17.44 -4.20 4.31
CA GLY A 35 -18.49 -3.45 5.00
C GLY A 35 -19.19 -4.17 6.16
N GLU A 36 -18.75 -5.38 6.51
CA GLU A 36 -19.27 -6.16 7.64
C GLU A 36 -18.29 -6.20 8.81
N HIS A 37 -18.83 -6.21 10.04
CA HIS A 37 -18.03 -6.43 11.25
C HIS A 37 -17.69 -7.92 11.33
N VAL A 38 -16.40 -8.21 11.31
CA VAL A 38 -15.86 -9.57 11.30
C VAL A 38 -14.86 -9.71 12.46
N PRO A 39 -14.81 -10.84 13.18
CA PRO A 39 -13.82 -11.04 14.23
C PRO A 39 -12.40 -10.76 13.73
N THR A 40 -11.56 -10.11 14.55
CA THR A 40 -10.21 -9.69 14.16
C THR A 40 -9.37 -10.84 13.57
N ASP A 41 -9.45 -12.05 14.13
CA ASP A 41 -8.71 -13.21 13.62
C ASP A 41 -9.17 -13.64 12.22
N ASP A 42 -10.47 -13.55 11.95
CA ASP A 42 -11.04 -13.87 10.64
C ASP A 42 -10.68 -12.77 9.62
N ALA A 43 -10.70 -11.50 10.03
CA ALA A 43 -10.24 -10.39 9.21
C ALA A 43 -8.76 -10.52 8.86
N ILE A 44 -7.90 -10.90 9.82
CA ILE A 44 -6.48 -11.16 9.58
C ILE A 44 -6.29 -12.34 8.61
N THR A 45 -7.05 -13.42 8.77
CA THR A 45 -7.00 -14.59 7.88
C THR A 45 -7.40 -14.22 6.46
N LYS A 46 -8.48 -13.44 6.31
CA LYS A 46 -8.91 -12.89 5.01
C LYS A 46 -7.85 -11.98 4.40
N ALA A 47 -7.24 -11.08 5.18
CA ALA A 47 -6.15 -10.23 4.70
C ALA A 47 -4.99 -11.07 4.14
N ALA A 48 -4.54 -12.09 4.88
CA ALA A 48 -3.48 -12.99 4.43
C ALA A 48 -3.82 -13.69 3.10
N HIS A 49 -5.07 -14.14 2.94
CA HIS A 49 -5.54 -14.74 1.69
C HIS A 49 -5.53 -13.75 0.51
N GLU A 50 -6.11 -12.55 0.67
CA GLU A 50 -6.18 -11.54 -0.40
C GLU A 50 -4.81 -10.96 -0.76
N ILE A 51 -3.87 -10.91 0.18
CA ILE A 51 -2.49 -10.49 -0.07
C ILE A 51 -1.74 -11.54 -0.89
N LEU A 52 -1.94 -12.83 -0.61
CA LEU A 52 -1.23 -13.91 -1.30
C LEU A 52 -1.78 -14.17 -2.70
N THR A 53 -3.10 -14.17 -2.86
CA THR A 53 -3.76 -14.71 -4.06
C THR A 53 -4.00 -13.69 -5.17
N ARG A 54 -3.95 -12.39 -4.86
CA ARG A 54 -4.16 -11.33 -5.83
C ARG A 54 -2.87 -10.90 -6.50
N ARG A 55 -3.03 -10.36 -7.70
CA ARG A 55 -1.94 -9.88 -8.54
C ARG A 55 -1.26 -8.63 -7.99
N ASN A 56 0.07 -8.62 -8.06
CA ASN A 56 0.94 -7.51 -7.67
C ASN A 56 0.56 -6.88 -6.31
N PRO A 57 0.59 -7.65 -5.21
CA PRO A 57 0.27 -7.12 -3.89
C PRO A 57 1.26 -6.00 -3.56
N THR A 58 0.77 -4.83 -3.13
CA THR A 58 1.64 -3.67 -2.89
C THR A 58 1.42 -3.06 -1.52
N LEU A 59 2.51 -2.85 -0.78
CA LEU A 59 2.52 -2.08 0.46
C LEU A 59 2.73 -0.60 0.14
N PHE A 60 1.84 0.25 0.65
CA PHE A 60 1.94 1.71 0.61
C PHE A 60 2.24 2.27 2.01
N PRO A 61 3.51 2.31 2.44
CA PRO A 61 3.87 2.97 3.69
C PRO A 61 3.76 4.49 3.53
N GLY A 62 3.06 5.12 4.47
CA GLY A 62 2.87 6.56 4.53
C GLY A 62 3.94 7.30 5.34
N PRO A 63 3.79 8.62 5.47
CA PRO A 63 4.77 9.49 6.14
C PRO A 63 4.99 9.14 7.61
N MET A 64 4.00 8.54 8.28
CA MET A 64 4.14 8.14 9.69
C MET A 64 5.05 6.92 9.87
N ILE A 65 5.44 6.26 8.78
CA ILE A 65 6.41 5.15 8.75
C ILE A 65 7.68 5.56 8.01
N VAL A 66 7.55 6.14 6.81
CA VAL A 66 8.68 6.42 5.90
C VAL A 66 9.74 7.33 6.53
N TRP A 67 9.35 8.29 7.37
CA TRP A 67 10.28 9.29 7.90
C TRP A 67 11.00 8.89 9.19
N GLY A 68 10.64 7.76 9.83
CA GLY A 68 11.40 7.25 10.99
C GLY A 68 11.54 8.24 12.15
N TRP A 69 10.51 9.05 12.44
CA TRP A 69 10.62 10.11 13.46
C TRP A 69 10.86 9.59 14.89
N THR A 70 10.60 8.31 15.15
CA THR A 70 10.73 7.68 16.46
C THR A 70 11.20 6.23 16.34
N GLU A 71 11.81 5.68 17.40
CA GLU A 71 12.16 4.25 17.42
C GLU A 71 10.95 3.33 17.25
N GLU A 72 9.77 3.75 17.71
CA GLU A 72 8.54 2.98 17.49
C GLU A 72 8.18 2.92 16.00
N THR A 73 8.37 4.03 15.29
CA THR A 73 8.19 4.11 13.84
C THR A 73 9.15 3.17 13.11
N ASP A 74 10.43 3.16 13.48
CA ASP A 74 11.43 2.28 12.88
C ASP A 74 11.08 0.80 13.09
N ARG A 75 10.68 0.43 14.31
CA ARG A 75 10.22 -0.93 14.61
C ARG A 75 9.00 -1.32 13.78
N LYS A 76 8.04 -0.41 13.56
CA LYS A 76 6.89 -0.66 12.68
C LYS A 76 7.32 -0.83 11.22
N ALA A 77 8.30 -0.05 10.75
CA ALA A 77 8.86 -0.20 9.41
C ALA A 77 9.53 -1.57 9.23
N GLU A 78 10.32 -2.02 10.20
CA GLU A 78 10.94 -3.35 10.19
C GLU A 78 9.89 -4.47 10.11
N LEU A 79 8.83 -4.38 10.93
CA LEU A 79 7.74 -5.36 10.92
C LEU A 79 6.95 -5.35 9.61
N ALA A 80 6.76 -4.17 9.01
CA ALA A 80 6.12 -4.07 7.70
C ALA A 80 7.00 -4.71 6.61
N MET A 81 8.33 -4.55 6.70
CA MET A 81 9.26 -5.22 5.79
C MET A 81 9.34 -6.73 6.02
N ASP A 82 9.11 -7.21 7.24
CA ASP A 82 8.97 -8.65 7.50
C ASP A 82 7.73 -9.23 6.83
N LEU A 83 6.60 -8.51 6.84
CA LEU A 83 5.43 -8.90 6.05
C LEU A 83 5.77 -8.95 4.55
N VAL A 84 6.45 -7.92 4.02
CA VAL A 84 6.86 -7.88 2.60
C VAL A 84 7.72 -9.08 2.22
N LYS A 85 8.71 -9.44 3.05
CA LYS A 85 9.56 -10.62 2.81
C LYS A 85 8.77 -11.93 2.78
N GLU A 86 7.66 -12.01 3.50
CA GLU A 86 6.82 -13.21 3.55
C GLU A 86 5.85 -13.33 2.37
N VAL A 87 5.61 -12.26 1.61
CA VAL A 87 4.67 -12.24 0.48
C VAL A 87 5.47 -12.20 -0.82
N PRO A 88 5.58 -13.32 -1.55
CA PRO A 88 6.35 -13.36 -2.79
C PRO A 88 5.79 -12.38 -3.83
N GLY A 89 6.66 -11.61 -4.47
CA GLY A 89 6.26 -10.60 -5.46
C GLY A 89 5.62 -9.33 -4.88
N MET A 90 5.61 -9.15 -3.55
CA MET A 90 5.07 -7.94 -2.95
C MET A 90 5.95 -6.72 -3.26
N ASN A 91 5.33 -5.69 -3.83
CA ASN A 91 6.00 -4.42 -4.10
C ASN A 91 5.86 -3.46 -2.91
N VAL A 92 6.76 -2.49 -2.84
CA VAL A 92 6.70 -1.39 -1.87
C VAL A 92 6.80 -0.08 -2.64
N ILE A 93 5.75 0.72 -2.59
CA ILE A 93 5.68 2.05 -3.22
C ILE A 93 5.33 3.03 -2.11
N THR A 94 6.09 4.10 -1.94
CA THR A 94 5.89 4.97 -0.77
C THR A 94 4.81 6.03 -1.01
N MET A 95 4.16 6.45 0.06
CA MET A 95 3.41 7.72 0.12
C MET A 95 4.18 8.67 1.05
N PRO A 96 5.29 9.27 0.61
CA PRO A 96 6.19 10.00 1.50
C PRO A 96 5.59 11.32 1.99
N ASP A 97 4.67 11.91 1.23
CA ASP A 97 4.03 13.19 1.50
C ASP A 97 2.69 13.28 0.77
N TYR A 98 1.88 14.28 1.11
CA TYR A 98 0.53 14.48 0.61
C TYR A 98 0.41 15.66 -0.36
N ARG A 99 1.47 16.45 -0.55
CA ARG A 99 1.48 17.53 -1.55
C ARG A 99 1.13 16.95 -2.94
N PRO A 100 0.30 17.62 -3.74
CA PRO A 100 0.04 17.19 -5.11
C PRO A 100 1.33 17.13 -5.94
N ILE A 101 1.59 15.98 -6.58
CA ILE A 101 2.78 15.77 -7.42
C ILE A 101 2.41 15.80 -8.92
N TYR A 102 1.11 15.82 -9.24
CA TYR A 102 0.64 15.87 -10.63
C TYR A 102 1.13 17.13 -11.38
N PRO A 103 1.55 17.02 -12.66
CA PRO A 103 1.59 15.82 -13.52
C PRO A 103 2.88 15.00 -13.42
N LYS A 104 3.82 15.36 -12.55
CA LYS A 104 5.19 14.83 -12.50
C LYS A 104 5.34 13.59 -11.61
N ILE A 105 4.26 12.86 -11.33
CA ILE A 105 4.33 11.67 -10.50
C ILE A 105 5.03 10.54 -11.26
N ASP A 106 6.01 9.92 -10.63
CA ASP A 106 6.52 8.62 -11.06
C ASP A 106 5.70 7.52 -10.35
N PRO A 107 4.79 6.84 -11.09
CA PRO A 107 3.91 5.85 -10.50
C PRO A 107 4.64 4.58 -10.04
N GLU A 108 5.89 4.32 -10.44
CA GLU A 108 6.63 3.14 -9.96
C GLU A 108 7.25 3.36 -8.57
N THR A 109 7.45 4.61 -8.15
CA THR A 109 8.16 4.94 -6.90
C THR A 109 7.29 5.62 -5.84
N VAL A 110 6.24 6.34 -6.26
CA VAL A 110 5.38 7.11 -5.36
C VAL A 110 3.89 6.93 -5.69
N ILE A 111 3.08 6.81 -4.64
CA ILE A 111 1.62 6.98 -4.72
C ILE A 111 1.21 8.33 -4.12
N ASN A 112 0.32 9.03 -4.80
CA ASN A 112 -0.23 10.31 -4.34
C ASN A 112 -1.71 10.16 -3.97
N PRO A 113 -2.17 10.69 -2.82
CA PRO A 113 -3.55 10.52 -2.36
C PRO A 113 -4.60 11.15 -3.29
N CYS A 114 -4.24 12.16 -4.09
CA CYS A 114 -5.18 12.83 -5.00
C CYS A 114 -5.36 12.08 -6.32
N HIS A 115 -4.36 11.31 -6.77
CA HIS A 115 -4.40 10.53 -8.00
C HIS A 115 -3.81 9.12 -7.82
N PRO A 116 -4.28 8.34 -6.82
CA PRO A 116 -3.69 7.03 -6.53
C PRO A 116 -3.98 6.02 -7.64
N ASN A 117 -5.04 6.26 -8.43
CA ASN A 117 -5.41 5.46 -9.58
C ASN A 117 -4.27 5.39 -10.61
N LEU A 118 -3.44 6.43 -10.75
CA LEU A 118 -2.32 6.42 -11.70
C LEU A 118 -1.31 5.35 -11.31
N THR A 119 -0.90 5.31 -10.05
CA THR A 119 0.01 4.28 -9.50
C THR A 119 -0.61 2.89 -9.59
N ILE A 120 -1.88 2.74 -9.17
CA ILE A 120 -2.58 1.44 -9.19
C ILE A 120 -2.68 0.89 -10.61
N GLN A 121 -3.14 1.69 -11.57
CA GLN A 121 -3.37 1.26 -12.95
C GLN A 121 -2.04 1.01 -13.70
N HIS A 122 -1.05 1.88 -13.50
CA HIS A 122 0.26 1.74 -14.14
C HIS A 122 0.95 0.43 -13.74
N ASN A 123 0.95 0.13 -12.44
CA ASN A 123 1.56 -1.09 -11.90
C ASN A 123 0.62 -2.30 -11.96
N LYS A 124 -0.64 -2.11 -12.36
CA LYS A 124 -1.69 -3.14 -12.41
C LYS A 124 -1.86 -3.87 -11.06
N ILE A 125 -1.93 -3.07 -9.99
CA ILE A 125 -2.06 -3.53 -8.60
C ILE A 125 -3.50 -3.97 -8.36
N GLU A 126 -3.70 -5.23 -7.94
CA GLU A 126 -5.02 -5.76 -7.62
C GLU A 126 -5.25 -5.91 -6.12
N SER A 127 -4.22 -5.72 -5.29
CA SER A 127 -4.31 -5.75 -3.84
C SER A 127 -3.31 -4.79 -3.24
N CYS A 128 -3.76 -3.94 -2.31
CA CYS A 128 -2.87 -3.00 -1.66
C CYS A 128 -3.13 -2.82 -0.18
N ILE A 129 -2.07 -2.49 0.55
CA ILE A 129 -2.11 -2.22 1.99
C ILE A 129 -1.66 -0.79 2.24
N LEU A 130 -2.53 0.04 2.80
CA LEU A 130 -2.20 1.38 3.28
C LEU A 130 -1.82 1.28 4.76
N ILE A 131 -0.60 1.72 5.12
CA ILE A 131 -0.09 1.66 6.49
C ILE A 131 0.67 2.95 6.83
N GLY A 132 0.46 3.51 8.02
CA GLY A 132 1.18 4.73 8.44
C GLY A 132 0.77 6.00 7.67
N ILE A 133 -0.47 6.08 7.23
CA ILE A 133 -1.05 7.23 6.53
C ILE A 133 -2.05 7.91 7.46
N HIS A 134 -2.03 9.25 7.55
CA HIS A 134 -3.00 10.02 8.32
C HIS A 134 -4.42 9.77 7.80
N CYS A 135 -5.37 9.60 8.72
CA CYS A 135 -6.66 8.99 8.40
C CYS A 135 -7.44 9.70 7.28
N HIS A 136 -7.40 11.04 7.25
CA HIS A 136 -8.07 11.82 6.21
C HIS A 136 -7.49 11.60 4.81
N PHE A 137 -6.16 11.42 4.70
CA PHE A 137 -5.52 11.11 3.42
C PHE A 137 -5.75 9.65 3.00
N ALA A 138 -5.79 8.71 3.96
CA ALA A 138 -6.16 7.33 3.67
C ALA A 138 -7.58 7.26 3.10
N ASN A 139 -8.57 7.93 3.71
CA ASN A 139 -9.95 7.94 3.22
C ASN A 139 -10.09 8.52 1.81
N ILE A 140 -9.43 9.65 1.51
CA ILE A 140 -9.42 10.21 0.15
C ILE A 140 -8.80 9.22 -0.83
N THR A 141 -7.65 8.63 -0.48
CA THR A 141 -6.95 7.65 -1.32
C THR A 141 -7.85 6.45 -1.63
N LEU A 142 -8.44 5.84 -0.61
CA LEU A 142 -9.33 4.67 -0.72
C LEU A 142 -10.53 4.96 -1.62
N LYS A 143 -11.16 6.14 -1.44
CA LYS A 143 -12.28 6.57 -2.27
C LYS A 143 -11.90 6.71 -3.74
N MET A 144 -10.74 7.29 -4.02
CA MET A 144 -10.23 7.46 -5.39
C MET A 144 -9.85 6.12 -6.05
N ILE A 145 -9.29 5.19 -5.28
CA ILE A 145 -9.00 3.82 -5.74
C ILE A 145 -10.31 3.09 -6.08
N ARG A 146 -11.30 3.12 -5.18
CA ARG A 146 -12.59 2.45 -5.37
C ARG A 146 -13.41 3.02 -6.55
N ALA A 147 -13.28 4.32 -6.80
CA ALA A 147 -13.91 4.98 -7.93
C ALA A 147 -13.39 4.46 -9.28
N ASN A 148 -12.08 4.26 -9.40
CA ASN A 148 -11.41 4.16 -10.71
C ASN A 148 -10.72 2.82 -10.97
N THR A 149 -10.66 1.91 -9.99
CA THR A 149 -9.88 0.67 -10.09
C THR A 149 -10.59 -0.51 -9.43
N ASN A 150 -10.14 -1.71 -9.74
CA ASN A 150 -10.55 -2.98 -9.13
C ASN A 150 -9.55 -3.48 -8.07
N CYS A 151 -8.76 -2.58 -7.48
CA CYS A 151 -7.80 -2.94 -6.44
C CYS A 151 -8.51 -3.26 -5.12
N TYR A 152 -8.21 -4.41 -4.54
CA TYR A 152 -8.66 -4.79 -3.21
C TYR A 152 -7.88 -3.98 -2.17
N THR A 153 -8.56 -3.03 -1.53
CA THR A 153 -7.92 -2.08 -0.62
C THR A 153 -7.97 -2.59 0.82
N MET A 154 -6.80 -2.72 1.42
CA MET A 154 -6.62 -2.97 2.84
C MET A 154 -6.08 -1.70 3.50
N ALA A 155 -6.62 -1.36 4.67
CA ALA A 155 -6.10 -0.27 5.49
C ALA A 155 -5.70 -0.81 6.87
N PHE A 156 -4.41 -0.72 7.18
CA PHE A 156 -3.85 -1.12 8.47
C PHE A 156 -3.61 0.14 9.28
N CYS A 157 -4.64 0.57 10.00
CA CYS A 157 -4.70 1.85 10.68
C CYS A 157 -4.31 1.71 12.15
N ALA A 158 -3.45 2.61 12.66
CA ALA A 158 -3.09 2.64 14.07
C ALA A 158 -4.22 3.15 14.99
N TYR A 159 -5.30 3.68 14.42
CA TYR A 159 -6.40 4.33 15.13
C TYR A 159 -7.75 3.68 14.78
N ASP A 160 -8.67 4.42 14.18
CA ASP A 160 -10.08 4.05 14.10
C ASP A 160 -10.44 3.03 13.01
N GLY A 161 -9.54 2.79 12.05
CA GLY A 161 -9.87 2.07 10.82
C GLY A 161 -10.43 2.99 9.72
N HIS A 162 -10.70 2.41 8.55
CA HIS A 162 -11.17 3.11 7.35
C HIS A 162 -12.34 2.38 6.69
N GLU A 163 -13.53 2.96 6.74
CA GLU A 163 -14.76 2.32 6.27
C GLU A 163 -14.81 2.21 4.75
N ASP A 164 -14.05 3.05 4.05
CA ASP A 164 -13.94 3.03 2.60
C ASP A 164 -12.99 1.93 2.08
N ALA A 165 -12.25 1.24 2.95
CA ALA A 165 -11.42 0.09 2.59
C ALA A 165 -12.26 -1.18 2.51
N LEU A 166 -11.91 -2.08 1.57
CA LEU A 166 -12.51 -3.42 1.50
C LEU A 166 -12.12 -4.28 2.70
N LEU A 167 -10.99 -3.99 3.34
CA LEU A 167 -10.65 -4.58 4.64
C LEU A 167 -9.93 -3.53 5.48
N SER A 168 -10.39 -3.31 6.70
CA SER A 168 -9.80 -2.33 7.61
C SER A 168 -9.49 -2.99 8.93
N LEU A 169 -8.19 -3.06 9.25
CA LEU A 169 -7.71 -3.37 10.58
C LEU A 169 -7.53 -2.08 11.36
N ARG A 170 -8.25 -1.94 12.48
CA ARG A 170 -8.12 -0.82 13.40
C ARG A 170 -7.06 -1.10 14.47
N ASP A 171 -6.68 -0.09 15.25
CA ASP A 171 -5.78 -0.20 16.40
C ASP A 171 -4.54 -1.06 16.09
N LEU A 172 -3.94 -0.85 14.91
CA LEU A 172 -2.78 -1.59 14.45
C LEU A 172 -1.54 -1.20 15.27
N ASP A 173 -1.02 -2.18 15.99
CA ASP A 173 0.25 -2.12 16.69
C ASP A 173 1.23 -3.17 16.13
N GLY A 174 2.43 -3.22 16.72
CA GLY A 174 3.43 -4.22 16.31
C GLY A 174 2.99 -5.66 16.56
N SER A 175 2.15 -5.91 17.57
CA SER A 175 1.67 -7.27 17.88
C SER A 175 0.66 -7.76 16.83
N LYS A 176 -0.28 -6.90 16.42
CA LYS A 176 -1.27 -7.19 15.38
C LYS A 176 -0.61 -7.35 14.01
N LEU A 177 0.40 -6.53 13.67
CA LEU A 177 1.14 -6.69 12.41
C LEU A 177 1.94 -8.02 12.36
N LYS A 178 2.50 -8.47 13.49
CA LYS A 178 3.11 -9.80 13.58
C LYS A 178 2.09 -10.91 13.35
N ARG A 179 0.89 -10.81 13.93
CA ARG A 179 -0.21 -11.76 13.70
C ARG A 179 -0.61 -11.84 12.21
N VAL A 180 -0.64 -10.71 11.50
CA VAL A 180 -0.85 -10.70 10.04
C VAL A 180 0.25 -11.46 9.32
N THR A 181 1.51 -11.21 9.67
CA THR A 181 2.67 -11.91 9.09
C THR A 181 2.63 -13.41 9.37
N GLU A 182 2.24 -13.81 10.57
CA GLU A 182 2.05 -15.21 10.96
C GLU A 182 0.89 -15.86 10.20
N ALA A 183 -0.21 -15.14 9.98
CA ALA A 183 -1.33 -15.61 9.17
C ALA A 183 -0.93 -15.84 7.71
N VAL A 184 -0.10 -14.98 7.12
CA VAL A 184 0.49 -15.19 5.79
C VAL A 184 1.36 -16.46 5.77
N ARG A 185 2.24 -16.65 6.77
CA ARG A 185 3.05 -17.88 6.89
C ARG A 185 2.18 -19.13 7.01
N LYS A 186 1.11 -19.05 7.81
CA LYS A 186 0.17 -20.15 8.01
C LYS A 186 -0.60 -20.46 6.72
N ALA A 187 -1.15 -19.46 6.04
CA ALA A 187 -1.87 -19.64 4.78
C ALA A 187 -1.02 -20.35 3.71
N LYS A 188 0.26 -19.97 3.57
CA LYS A 188 1.21 -20.67 2.68
C LYS A 188 1.41 -22.14 3.08
N LYS A 189 1.50 -22.44 4.39
CA LYS A 189 1.63 -23.82 4.90
C LYS A 189 0.36 -24.63 4.70
N ASP A 190 -0.80 -23.99 4.79
CA ASP A 190 -2.12 -24.60 4.62
C ASP A 190 -2.47 -24.81 3.12
N GLY A 191 -1.57 -24.45 2.21
CA GLY A 191 -1.67 -24.76 0.78
C GLY A 191 -2.21 -23.63 -0.09
N VAL A 192 -2.36 -22.40 0.43
CA VAL A 192 -2.69 -21.24 -0.40
C VAL A 192 -1.52 -20.95 -1.32
N GLU A 193 -1.72 -21.09 -2.63
CA GLU A 193 -0.73 -20.75 -3.65
C GLU A 193 -0.66 -19.23 -3.84
N PRO A 194 0.48 -18.57 -3.57
CA PRO A 194 0.67 -17.16 -3.87
C PRO A 194 0.60 -16.91 -5.38
N TRP A 195 0.00 -15.80 -5.80
CA TRP A 195 -0.09 -15.39 -7.21
C TRP A 195 1.28 -15.40 -7.91
N ALA A 196 2.32 -14.91 -7.23
CA ALA A 196 3.69 -14.89 -7.73
C ALA A 196 4.26 -16.27 -8.07
N TYR A 197 3.65 -17.37 -7.61
CA TYR A 197 4.07 -18.73 -7.92
C TYR A 197 3.29 -19.38 -9.06
N THR A 198 2.16 -18.79 -9.48
CA THR A 198 1.43 -19.23 -10.67
C THR A 198 2.28 -19.00 -11.91
N LYS A 199 1.89 -19.61 -13.03
CA LYS A 199 2.59 -19.44 -14.30
C LYS A 199 2.59 -17.96 -14.73
N GLU A 200 1.41 -17.34 -14.69
CA GLU A 200 1.20 -15.95 -15.07
C GLU A 200 1.98 -14.99 -14.16
N GLY A 201 2.01 -15.26 -12.84
CA GLY A 201 2.75 -14.44 -11.90
C GLY A 201 4.26 -14.50 -12.10
N LYS A 202 4.81 -15.69 -12.39
CA LYS A 202 6.25 -15.86 -12.69
C LYS A 202 6.66 -15.11 -13.96
N GLU A 203 5.91 -15.31 -15.04
CA GLU A 203 6.17 -14.65 -16.33
C GLU A 203 6.16 -13.13 -16.17
N GLU A 204 5.16 -12.59 -15.47
CA GLU A 204 5.07 -11.14 -15.27
C GLU A 204 6.15 -10.58 -14.34
N LEU A 205 6.51 -11.28 -13.27
CA LEU A 205 7.59 -10.85 -12.38
C LEU A 205 8.95 -10.84 -13.10
N GLU A 206 9.18 -11.79 -14.01
CA GLU A 206 10.36 -11.80 -14.88
C GLU A 206 10.37 -10.61 -15.85
N GLU A 207 9.23 -10.29 -16.48
CA GLU A 207 9.10 -9.11 -17.34
C GLU A 207 9.35 -7.81 -16.58
N ILE A 208 8.78 -7.66 -15.38
CA ILE A 208 8.98 -6.48 -14.52
C ILE A 208 10.45 -6.36 -14.11
N ALA A 209 11.08 -7.47 -13.71
CA ALA A 209 12.49 -7.46 -13.34
C ALA A 209 13.40 -7.09 -14.52
N ALA A 210 13.10 -7.57 -15.72
CA ALA A 210 13.82 -7.23 -16.95
C ALA A 210 13.66 -5.74 -17.31
N ARG A 211 12.43 -5.21 -17.24
CA ARG A 211 12.15 -3.78 -17.49
C ARG A 211 12.90 -2.90 -16.50
N LYS A 212 12.76 -3.15 -15.20
CA LYS A 212 13.44 -2.38 -14.13
C LYS A 212 14.96 -2.42 -14.27
N LYS A 213 15.52 -3.54 -14.74
CA LYS A 213 16.96 -3.66 -15.02
C LYS A 213 17.38 -2.81 -16.22
N ALA A 214 16.56 -2.72 -17.26
CA ALA A 214 16.83 -1.90 -18.44
C ALA A 214 16.70 -0.39 -18.16
N GLU A 215 15.80 -0.02 -17.24
CA GLU A 215 15.52 1.37 -16.84
C GLU A 215 16.33 1.81 -15.61
N ALA A 216 17.18 0.93 -15.07
CA ALA A 216 17.99 1.23 -13.90
C ALA A 216 18.90 2.44 -14.19
N ALA A 217 18.84 3.44 -13.30
CA ALA A 217 19.72 4.58 -13.38
C ALA A 217 21.20 4.12 -13.37
N PRO A 218 22.08 4.77 -14.13
CA PRO A 218 23.51 4.45 -14.11
C PRO A 218 24.05 4.54 -12.69
N ALA A 219 25.04 3.72 -12.36
CA ALA A 219 25.68 3.78 -11.06
C ALA A 219 26.27 5.19 -10.85
N LYS A 220 26.38 5.62 -9.60
CA LYS A 220 26.97 6.92 -9.24
C LYS A 220 28.38 7.09 -9.85
N GLU A 221 29.10 5.97 -9.98
CA GLU A 221 30.44 5.88 -10.59
C GLU A 221 30.42 6.12 -12.11
N ASP A 222 29.31 5.80 -12.77
CA ASP A 222 29.09 5.96 -14.21
C ASP A 222 28.37 7.29 -14.54
N THR A 223 28.03 8.09 -13.52
CA THR A 223 27.32 9.35 -13.69
C THR A 223 28.31 10.50 -13.79
N VAL A 224 28.32 11.22 -14.91
CA VAL A 224 29.07 12.47 -15.04
C VAL A 224 28.33 13.54 -14.22
N LEU A 225 28.81 13.81 -12.99
CA LEU A 225 28.38 14.98 -12.23
C LEU A 225 28.83 16.23 -13.00
N PHE A 226 27.89 17.07 -13.40
CA PHE A 226 28.16 18.41 -13.94
C PHE A 226 28.76 19.30 -12.84
N MET A 227 30.03 19.07 -12.51
CA MET A 227 30.79 19.89 -11.56
C MET A 227 31.12 21.27 -12.14
N GLY A 228 31.20 21.39 -13.48
CA GLY A 228 31.65 22.62 -14.15
C GLY A 228 30.63 23.77 -14.22
N GLU A 229 29.33 23.49 -14.09
CA GLU A 229 28.28 24.53 -14.14
C GLU A 229 27.88 25.04 -12.74
N LEU A 230 28.16 24.29 -11.68
CA LEU A 230 27.88 24.69 -10.30
C LEU A 230 28.89 25.74 -9.78
N GLU A 231 30.14 25.71 -10.24
CA GLU A 231 31.15 26.73 -9.88
C GLU A 231 30.83 28.11 -10.46
N GLN A 232 30.28 28.19 -11.68
CA GLN A 232 30.01 29.48 -12.33
C GLN A 232 28.87 30.27 -11.68
N GLY A 233 27.90 29.61 -11.05
CA GLY A 233 26.76 30.28 -10.39
C GLY A 233 27.02 30.73 -8.94
N LEU A 234 28.12 30.30 -8.31
CA LEU A 234 28.46 30.69 -6.93
C LEU A 234 29.24 32.01 -6.87
N ASP A 235 29.93 32.38 -7.94
CA ASP A 235 30.69 33.63 -8.02
C ASP A 235 29.81 34.86 -8.33
N GLU A 236 28.56 34.67 -8.79
CA GLU A 236 27.65 35.78 -9.13
C GLU A 236 27.02 36.47 -7.91
N HIS A 237 27.27 35.98 -6.69
CA HIS A 237 26.76 36.54 -5.43
C HIS A 237 27.84 36.83 -4.37
N ALA A 238 29.10 36.97 -4.76
CA ALA A 238 30.14 37.51 -3.90
C ALA A 238 30.02 39.04 -3.81
N GLU A 239 29.15 39.54 -2.93
CA GLU A 239 29.21 40.91 -2.37
C GLU A 239 30.18 40.98 -1.18
#